data_AF-A0A1F3V6U6-F1
#
_entry.id   AF-A0A1F3V6U6-F1
#
_cell.length_a   1.000
_cell.length_b   1.000
_cell.length_c   1.000
_cell.angle_alpha   90.00
_cell.angle_beta   90.00
_cell.angle_gamma   90.00
#
_symmetry.space_group_name_H-M   'P 1'
#
loop_
_entity.id
_entity.type
_entity.pdbx_description
1 polymer ?
#
loop_
_entity_poly.entity_id
_entity_poly.type
_entity_poly.pdbx_seq_one_letter_code
_entity_poly.pdbx_strand_id
1 'polypeptide(L)'
;MKQLLLMILLLSISSSSFAQEFFDQEYEVDPNNKSILYSGEYRMGLFKSLILDTSKITHVIVIGSALDKDSDQFFQSGLARAQRYSELWPDHQVIIMSSPEVRKTDDETVFAAFSSVRVVSYKDKTFTDRLFISELKLFSQIASIDFFGHASPWVFKLGKMDANLDPTAKGLLSEIKPNLMKGAYATISSCNSGFNIAPLLSAIWEIPVAGALSSSLFERYQSDGMWYKEGDLRPSLRTSTNMGSFLSPEDCALGLCWRMKPSRNHYSAYWGTFREGGLSFYKFFCNFDDKDDSCEKSMATSLLSFSSVVALEERPNREDFERVVFDWLCSTGAEDSYFTQCVEGIKSAVTREDFIYKQIPGNALECDFRGCNATVVCKKKFWGDGPQGGSCHLKTSENPRPTTIVKEYLAFMRGFELL
;
A
#
# COMPACT_ATOMS: atom_id res chain seq x y z
N MET A 1 17.18 19.34 61.34
CA MET A 1 16.53 20.37 60.50
C MET A 1 16.25 19.73 59.15
N LYS A 2 15.01 19.27 58.95
CA LYS A 2 14.04 19.86 57.98
C LYS A 2 14.44 19.56 56.53
N GLN A 3 13.87 18.55 55.90
CA GLN A 3 12.53 18.50 55.26
C GLN A 3 12.63 18.76 53.75
N LEU A 4 11.93 17.91 52.98
CA LEU A 4 11.31 18.18 51.67
C LEU A 4 12.23 18.34 50.44
N LEU A 5 12.35 17.29 49.61
CA LEU A 5 11.44 17.11 48.48
C LEU A 5 11.51 15.68 47.93
N LEU A 6 10.37 15.00 48.05
CA LEU A 6 9.94 13.80 47.35
C LEU A 6 9.24 14.27 46.04
N MET A 7 9.16 13.40 45.02
CA MET A 7 8.83 13.65 43.58
C MET A 7 10.07 14.07 42.78
N ILE A 8 10.65 13.23 41.93
CA ILE A 8 10.03 12.71 40.70
C ILE A 8 10.37 11.22 40.53
N LEU A 9 9.36 10.39 40.78
CA LEU A 9 9.21 9.07 40.16
C LEU A 9 8.31 9.31 38.93
N LEU A 10 8.58 8.60 37.82
CA LEU A 10 7.72 8.46 36.63
C LEU A 10 7.64 9.66 35.69
N LEU A 11 8.41 9.60 34.59
CA LEU A 11 7.99 10.04 33.24
C LEU A 11 8.90 9.39 32.19
N SER A 12 8.91 8.06 32.20
CA SER A 12 9.26 7.25 31.02
C SER A 12 7.97 6.64 30.49
N ILE A 13 7.09 7.49 29.96
CA ILE A 13 5.85 7.08 29.29
C ILE A 13 5.69 7.90 27.99
N SER A 14 5.90 7.17 26.90
CA SER A 14 5.25 7.27 25.58
C SER A 14 5.39 8.53 24.74
N SER A 15 6.27 8.44 23.75
CA SER A 15 6.28 9.18 22.49
C SER A 15 5.17 8.74 21.51
N SER A 16 3.90 8.68 21.95
CA SER A 16 2.78 8.19 21.11
C SER A 16 1.67 9.22 20.86
N SER A 17 1.80 10.45 21.38
CA SER A 17 0.79 11.51 21.20
C SER A 17 0.85 12.21 19.83
N PHE A 18 1.91 12.00 19.03
CA PHE A 18 2.06 12.68 17.74
C PHE A 18 1.24 12.03 16.61
N ALA A 19 1.06 10.71 16.61
CA ALA A 19 0.37 9.97 15.54
C ALA A 19 -1.16 10.06 15.61
N GLN A 20 -1.71 10.60 16.71
CA GLN A 20 -3.12 10.54 17.06
C GLN A 20 -4.00 11.45 16.18
N GLU A 21 -3.59 12.70 15.98
CA GLU A 21 -4.43 13.75 15.39
C GLU A 21 -4.54 13.78 13.85
N PHE A 22 -3.99 12.79 13.13
CA PHE A 22 -3.89 12.83 11.66
C PHE A 22 -5.18 12.43 10.93
N PHE A 23 -6.13 11.72 11.55
CA PHE A 23 -7.32 11.20 10.84
C PHE A 23 -8.68 11.55 11.51
N ASP A 24 -8.68 12.32 12.60
CA ASP A 24 -9.85 12.53 13.46
C ASP A 24 -10.93 13.48 12.92
N GLN A 25 -10.76 14.08 11.74
CA GLN A 25 -11.74 15.04 11.19
C GLN A 25 -12.60 14.54 10.03
N GLU A 26 -12.45 13.29 9.59
CA GLU A 26 -13.45 12.66 8.70
C GLU A 26 -14.70 12.19 9.46
N TYR A 27 -14.70 12.24 10.79
CA TYR A 27 -15.84 11.91 11.62
C TYR A 27 -16.81 13.10 11.71
N GLU A 28 -17.82 13.17 10.84
CA GLU A 28 -19.09 13.82 11.21
C GLU A 28 -19.74 12.97 12.31
N VAL A 29 -19.32 13.20 13.56
CA VAL A 29 -19.99 12.62 14.72
C VAL A 29 -21.33 13.33 14.85
N ASP A 30 -22.43 12.60 14.62
CA ASP A 30 -23.77 13.07 14.97
C ASP A 30 -23.78 13.47 16.46
N PRO A 31 -23.96 14.76 16.79
CA PRO A 31 -23.89 15.25 18.16
C PRO A 31 -25.01 14.71 19.06
N ASN A 32 -26.02 14.04 18.50
CA ASN A 32 -27.10 13.42 19.25
C ASN A 32 -26.86 11.94 19.59
N ASN A 33 -25.81 11.32 19.05
CA ASN A 33 -25.49 9.92 19.35
C ASN A 33 -24.50 9.87 20.52
N LYS A 34 -25.03 9.77 21.75
CA LYS A 34 -24.24 9.66 22.98
C LYS A 34 -23.11 8.63 22.81
N SER A 35 -21.89 9.09 23.03
CA SER A 35 -20.63 8.35 23.17
C SER A 35 -20.80 6.87 23.52
N ILE A 36 -20.94 6.02 22.50
CA ILE A 36 -20.44 4.67 22.60
C ILE A 36 -18.93 4.85 22.44
N LEU A 37 -18.19 4.63 23.53
CA LEU A 37 -16.75 4.37 23.45
C LEU A 37 -16.60 3.10 22.61
N TYR A 38 -16.52 3.25 21.29
CA TYR A 38 -16.28 2.14 20.38
C TYR A 38 -14.89 1.58 20.69
N SER A 39 -14.82 0.33 21.14
CA SER A 39 -13.60 -0.46 21.01
C SER A 39 -13.43 -0.79 19.52
N GLY A 40 -12.28 -0.47 18.94
CA GLY A 40 -12.02 -0.84 17.55
C GLY A 40 -11.80 -2.34 17.47
N GLU A 41 -12.75 -3.12 17.00
CA GLU A 41 -12.53 -4.56 16.81
C GLU A 41 -11.62 -4.83 15.62
N TYR A 42 -10.81 -5.89 15.66
CA TYR A 42 -10.18 -6.40 14.43
C TYR A 42 -10.22 -7.92 14.36
N ARG A 43 -10.15 -8.40 13.11
CA ARG A 43 -10.24 -9.81 12.74
C ARG A 43 -9.01 -10.21 11.96
N MET A 44 -8.57 -11.44 12.20
CA MET A 44 -7.63 -12.15 11.35
C MET A 44 -8.37 -13.26 10.61
N GLY A 45 -8.33 -13.22 9.29
CA GLY A 45 -8.84 -14.24 8.40
C GLY A 45 -7.73 -15.03 7.72
N LEU A 46 -8.03 -16.27 7.37
CA LEU A 46 -7.27 -17.10 6.45
C LEU A 46 -7.96 -17.10 5.09
N PHE A 47 -7.21 -16.79 4.03
CA PHE A 47 -7.72 -16.87 2.68
C PHE A 47 -7.56 -18.28 2.11
N LYS A 48 -8.67 -18.91 1.69
CA LYS A 48 -8.74 -20.28 1.12
C LYS A 48 -8.00 -21.36 1.92
N SER A 49 -7.76 -21.14 3.21
CA SER A 49 -7.05 -22.06 4.12
C SER A 49 -7.91 -22.36 5.35
N LEU A 50 -7.79 -23.59 5.86
CA LEU A 50 -8.63 -24.06 6.97
C LEU A 50 -7.97 -23.92 8.35
N ILE A 51 -6.64 -24.00 8.41
CA ILE A 51 -5.86 -24.08 9.65
C ILE A 51 -4.75 -23.03 9.57
N LEU A 52 -4.58 -22.26 10.65
CA LEU A 52 -3.51 -21.30 10.80
C LEU A 52 -2.25 -22.07 11.21
N ASP A 53 -1.18 -21.95 10.42
CA ASP A 53 0.11 -22.58 10.72
C ASP A 53 1.20 -21.52 10.79
N THR A 54 1.63 -21.17 11.99
CA THR A 54 2.64 -20.13 12.21
C THR A 54 4.04 -20.50 11.72
N SER A 55 4.27 -21.77 11.33
CA SER A 55 5.52 -22.23 10.73
C SER A 55 5.56 -22.10 9.20
N LYS A 56 4.39 -21.99 8.56
CA LYS A 56 4.24 -21.90 7.09
C LYS A 56 4.68 -20.53 6.57
N ILE A 57 5.22 -20.51 5.34
CA ILE A 57 5.53 -19.25 4.65
C ILE A 57 4.25 -18.44 4.51
N THR A 58 4.30 -17.19 4.93
CA THR A 58 3.12 -16.34 5.15
C THR A 58 3.18 -15.07 4.32
N HIS A 59 2.11 -14.81 3.58
CA HIS A 59 1.82 -13.51 2.97
C HIS A 59 0.80 -12.77 3.84
N VAL A 60 1.12 -11.54 4.22
CA VAL A 60 0.28 -10.74 5.11
C VAL A 60 -0.42 -9.65 4.31
N ILE A 61 -1.74 -9.71 4.27
CA ILE A 61 -2.60 -8.65 3.75
C ILE A 61 -3.16 -7.86 4.92
N VAL A 62 -2.96 -6.55 4.93
CA VAL A 62 -3.49 -5.63 5.93
C VAL A 62 -4.46 -4.68 5.24
N ILE A 63 -5.72 -4.71 5.67
CA ILE A 63 -6.76 -3.84 5.12
C ILE A 63 -7.12 -2.83 6.20
N GLY A 64 -6.79 -1.57 5.93
CA GLY A 64 -7.06 -0.44 6.80
C GLY A 64 -8.55 -0.05 6.87
N SER A 65 -8.82 0.96 7.68
CA SER A 65 -10.17 1.50 7.95
C SER A 65 -10.50 2.68 7.05
N ALA A 66 -11.75 2.81 6.60
CA ALA A 66 -12.23 3.95 5.82
C ALA A 66 -13.70 4.27 6.11
N LEU A 67 -14.04 5.54 6.38
CA LEU A 67 -15.44 5.91 6.70
C LEU A 67 -16.36 6.03 5.47
N ASP A 68 -15.79 6.04 4.26
CA ASP A 68 -16.53 6.27 3.03
C ASP A 68 -17.16 4.99 2.45
N LYS A 69 -18.09 5.14 1.51
CA LYS A 69 -18.80 4.05 0.83
C LYS A 69 -17.86 3.11 0.06
N ASP A 70 -16.69 3.59 -0.36
CA ASP A 70 -15.69 2.84 -1.13
C ASP A 70 -14.70 2.05 -0.25
N SER A 71 -14.93 2.02 1.06
CA SER A 71 -14.15 1.26 2.03
C SER A 71 -14.05 -0.25 1.73
N ASP A 72 -15.10 -0.84 1.13
CA ASP A 72 -15.08 -2.24 0.73
C ASP A 72 -14.08 -2.51 -0.42
N GLN A 73 -13.69 -1.49 -1.19
CA GLN A 73 -12.78 -1.62 -2.33
C GLN A 73 -11.34 -1.85 -1.85
N PHE A 74 -10.97 -1.37 -0.65
CA PHE A 74 -9.71 -1.76 0.00
C PHE A 74 -9.69 -3.26 0.28
N PHE A 75 -10.80 -3.78 0.83
CA PHE A 75 -10.92 -5.20 1.16
C PHE A 75 -10.86 -6.06 -0.11
N GLN A 76 -11.63 -5.69 -1.14
CA GLN A 76 -11.63 -6.34 -2.45
C GLN A 76 -10.24 -6.30 -3.12
N SER A 77 -9.53 -5.17 -3.07
CA SER A 77 -8.16 -5.06 -3.58
C SER A 77 -7.19 -5.99 -2.85
N GLY A 78 -7.34 -6.13 -1.53
CA GLY A 78 -6.60 -7.10 -0.73
C GLY A 78 -6.91 -8.55 -1.11
N LEU A 79 -8.18 -8.88 -1.38
CA LEU A 79 -8.60 -10.20 -1.84
C LEU A 79 -8.05 -10.54 -3.23
N ALA A 80 -8.02 -9.58 -4.15
CA ALA A 80 -7.42 -9.77 -5.47
C ALA A 80 -5.93 -10.12 -5.36
N ARG A 81 -5.20 -9.49 -4.42
CA ARG A 81 -3.81 -9.85 -4.12
C ARG A 81 -3.70 -11.23 -3.46
N ALA A 82 -4.58 -11.54 -2.51
CA ALA A 82 -4.60 -12.83 -1.82
C ALA A 82 -4.86 -14.01 -2.78
N GLN A 83 -5.74 -13.82 -3.76
CA GLN A 83 -6.00 -14.80 -4.82
C GLN A 83 -4.72 -15.13 -5.60
N ARG A 84 -3.95 -14.11 -5.99
CA ARG A 84 -2.68 -14.31 -6.70
C ARG A 84 -1.67 -15.09 -5.88
N TYR A 85 -1.55 -14.80 -4.58
CA TYR A 85 -0.72 -15.61 -3.69
C TYR A 85 -1.16 -17.07 -3.64
N SER A 86 -2.48 -17.33 -3.55
CA SER A 86 -3.00 -18.71 -3.51
C SER A 86 -2.79 -19.49 -4.80
N GLU A 87 -2.73 -18.81 -5.95
CA GLU A 87 -2.48 -19.42 -7.26
C GLU A 87 -0.99 -19.73 -7.48
N LEU A 88 -0.12 -18.79 -7.12
CA LEU A 88 1.33 -18.92 -7.31
C LEU A 88 1.96 -19.90 -6.31
N TRP A 89 1.53 -19.81 -5.05
CA TRP A 89 2.16 -20.53 -3.95
C TRP A 89 1.09 -21.24 -3.10
N PRO A 90 0.50 -22.34 -3.60
CA PRO A 90 -0.53 -23.09 -2.86
C PRO A 90 0.00 -23.67 -1.53
N ASP A 91 1.31 -23.90 -1.44
CA ASP A 91 2.00 -24.34 -0.22
C ASP A 91 2.40 -23.19 0.70
N HIS A 92 1.97 -21.95 0.45
CA HIS A 92 2.05 -20.83 1.38
C HIS A 92 0.70 -20.59 2.06
N GLN A 93 0.66 -19.73 3.08
CA GLN A 93 -0.59 -19.23 3.64
C GLN A 93 -0.73 -17.73 3.40
N VAL A 94 -1.97 -17.28 3.30
CA VAL A 94 -2.30 -15.87 3.18
C VAL A 94 -3.20 -15.50 4.34
N ILE A 95 -2.73 -14.56 5.15
CA ILE A 95 -3.49 -14.02 6.28
C ILE A 95 -4.01 -12.64 5.91
N ILE A 96 -5.24 -12.34 6.34
CA ILE A 96 -5.88 -11.06 6.15
C ILE A 96 -6.16 -10.47 7.53
N MET A 97 -5.51 -9.36 7.87
CA MET A 97 -5.78 -8.61 9.09
C MET A 97 -6.56 -7.34 8.75
N SER A 98 -7.70 -7.15 9.39
CA SER A 98 -8.50 -5.94 9.14
C SER A 98 -9.38 -5.57 10.33
N SER A 99 -9.52 -4.25 10.51
CA SER A 99 -10.60 -3.62 11.27
C SER A 99 -11.41 -2.82 10.23
N PRO A 100 -12.18 -3.51 9.36
CA PRO A 100 -12.83 -2.85 8.25
C PRO A 100 -13.86 -1.88 8.81
N GLU A 101 -13.83 -0.65 8.35
CA GLU A 101 -14.89 0.31 8.61
C GLU A 101 -15.59 0.44 7.27
N VAL A 102 -16.82 -0.05 7.17
CA VAL A 102 -17.62 0.10 5.96
C VAL A 102 -18.90 0.81 6.33
N ARG A 103 -19.19 1.91 5.64
CA ARG A 103 -20.32 2.78 6.00
C ARG A 103 -21.62 1.98 6.11
N LYS A 104 -22.25 2.01 7.28
CA LYS A 104 -23.50 1.30 7.62
C LYS A 104 -23.42 -0.24 7.56
N THR A 105 -22.23 -0.81 7.60
CA THR A 105 -22.02 -2.26 7.58
C THR A 105 -21.09 -2.64 8.74
N ASP A 106 -21.44 -3.67 9.51
CA ASP A 106 -20.57 -4.18 10.56
C ASP A 106 -19.46 -5.07 9.99
N ASP A 107 -18.36 -5.21 10.75
CA ASP A 107 -17.15 -5.90 10.32
C ASP A 107 -17.42 -7.39 10.04
N GLU A 108 -18.33 -8.01 10.80
CA GLU A 108 -18.74 -9.40 10.60
C GLU A 108 -19.40 -9.60 9.23
N THR A 109 -20.28 -8.68 8.84
CA THR A 109 -20.96 -8.68 7.53
C THR A 109 -19.96 -8.48 6.40
N VAL A 110 -18.94 -7.63 6.57
CA VAL A 110 -17.87 -7.45 5.57
C VAL A 110 -17.10 -8.75 5.35
N PHE A 111 -16.68 -9.43 6.42
CA PHE A 111 -15.99 -10.72 6.29
C PHE A 111 -16.92 -11.82 5.75
N ALA A 112 -18.18 -11.86 6.18
CA ALA A 112 -19.16 -12.85 5.74
C ALA A 112 -19.55 -12.70 4.27
N ALA A 113 -19.40 -11.50 3.69
CA ALA A 113 -19.64 -11.26 2.26
C ALA A 113 -18.67 -12.03 1.35
N PHE A 114 -17.49 -12.41 1.86
CA PHE A 114 -16.45 -13.09 1.08
C PHE A 114 -16.14 -14.47 1.64
N SER A 115 -16.84 -15.48 1.10
CA SER A 115 -16.71 -16.90 1.51
C SER A 115 -15.29 -17.49 1.42
N SER A 116 -14.39 -16.81 0.69
CA SER A 116 -12.97 -17.16 0.57
C SER A 116 -12.15 -16.84 1.82
N VAL A 117 -12.69 -16.07 2.77
CA VAL A 117 -12.00 -15.69 4.02
C VAL A 117 -12.64 -16.38 5.22
N ARG A 118 -11.85 -17.22 5.90
CA ARG A 118 -12.24 -17.82 7.18
C ARG A 118 -11.67 -17.03 8.33
N VAL A 119 -12.50 -16.39 9.15
CA VAL A 119 -12.05 -15.74 10.39
C VAL A 119 -11.51 -16.80 11.36
N VAL A 120 -10.26 -16.62 11.81
CA VAL A 120 -9.57 -17.52 12.75
C VAL A 120 -9.22 -16.87 14.09
N SER A 121 -9.21 -15.53 14.14
CA SER A 121 -9.00 -14.78 15.37
C SER A 121 -9.85 -13.52 15.35
N TYR A 122 -10.40 -13.21 16.52
CA TYR A 122 -11.16 -12.01 16.80
C TYR A 122 -10.58 -11.34 18.04
N LYS A 123 -10.33 -10.04 17.98
CA LYS A 123 -9.86 -9.25 19.11
C LYS A 123 -10.75 -8.02 19.28
N ASP A 124 -11.38 -7.92 20.44
CA ASP A 124 -12.07 -6.71 20.88
C ASP A 124 -11.07 -5.68 21.42
N LYS A 125 -10.15 -5.22 20.56
CA LYS A 125 -9.09 -4.26 20.86
C LYS A 125 -8.71 -3.46 19.62
N THR A 126 -8.59 -2.15 19.76
CA THR A 126 -8.18 -1.24 18.68
C THR A 126 -6.90 -1.73 18.00
N PHE A 127 -6.91 -1.83 16.66
CA PHE A 127 -5.82 -2.42 15.88
C PHE A 127 -4.61 -1.49 15.77
N THR A 128 -3.87 -1.35 16.87
CA THR A 128 -2.68 -0.49 16.95
C THR A 128 -1.44 -1.11 16.32
N ASP A 129 -0.41 -0.30 16.11
CA ASP A 129 0.94 -0.73 15.71
C ASP A 129 1.49 -1.87 16.58
N ARG A 130 1.29 -1.82 17.90
CA ARG A 130 1.72 -2.87 18.84
C ARG A 130 1.00 -4.19 18.61
N LEU A 131 -0.31 -4.15 18.36
CA LEU A 131 -1.06 -5.37 18.07
C LEU A 131 -0.66 -5.92 16.70
N PHE A 132 -0.53 -5.06 15.69
CA PHE A 132 -0.05 -5.47 14.36
C PHE A 132 1.30 -6.18 14.45
N ILE A 133 2.29 -5.57 15.13
CA ILE A 133 3.61 -6.17 15.31
C ILE A 133 3.54 -7.45 16.16
N SER A 134 2.70 -7.49 17.20
CA SER A 134 2.49 -8.71 17.99
C SER A 134 1.93 -9.86 17.17
N GLU A 135 0.99 -9.59 16.26
CA GLU A 135 0.41 -10.62 15.40
C GLU A 135 1.42 -11.09 14.34
N LEU A 136 2.21 -10.17 13.75
CA LEU A 136 3.29 -10.53 12.82
C LEU A 136 4.34 -11.44 13.46
N LYS A 137 4.70 -11.20 14.73
CA LYS A 137 5.70 -12.00 15.47
C LYS A 137 5.27 -13.44 15.70
N LEU A 138 3.99 -13.78 15.48
CA LEU A 138 3.54 -15.17 15.55
C LEU A 138 4.14 -16.02 14.44
N PHE A 139 4.41 -15.44 13.27
CA PHE A 139 4.84 -16.17 12.07
C PHE A 139 6.35 -16.26 11.98
N SER A 140 6.88 -17.46 11.76
CA SER A 140 8.32 -17.67 11.63
C SER A 140 8.89 -17.23 10.28
N GLN A 141 8.04 -17.12 9.25
CA GLN A 141 8.45 -16.89 7.86
C GLN A 141 7.43 -15.99 7.15
N ILE A 142 7.73 -14.70 7.03
CA ILE A 142 6.92 -13.71 6.32
C ILE A 142 7.56 -13.39 4.97
N ALA A 143 6.87 -13.71 3.88
CA ALA A 143 7.33 -13.47 2.51
C ALA A 143 6.86 -12.12 1.96
N SER A 144 5.71 -11.61 2.40
CA SER A 144 5.25 -10.28 2.00
C SER A 144 4.36 -9.61 3.03
N ILE A 145 4.32 -8.28 2.99
CA ILE A 145 3.36 -7.43 3.73
C ILE A 145 2.73 -6.45 2.74
N ASP A 146 1.44 -6.60 2.44
CA ASP A 146 0.71 -5.68 1.57
C ASP A 146 -0.37 -4.95 2.36
N PHE A 147 -0.29 -3.61 2.38
CA PHE A 147 -1.28 -2.75 3.00
C PHE A 147 -2.19 -2.11 1.94
N PHE A 148 -3.49 -2.06 2.23
CA PHE A 148 -4.51 -1.37 1.43
C PHE A 148 -5.34 -0.50 2.36
N GLY A 149 -5.27 0.83 2.19
CA GLY A 149 -6.00 1.73 3.07
C GLY A 149 -5.61 3.19 2.92
N HIS A 150 -6.10 4.02 3.84
CA HIS A 150 -5.72 5.42 3.92
C HIS A 150 -4.35 5.60 4.60
N ALA A 151 -3.61 6.59 4.08
CA ALA A 151 -2.40 7.07 4.72
C ALA A 151 -2.25 8.58 4.55
N SER A 152 -1.52 9.16 5.48
CA SER A 152 -0.86 10.45 5.31
C SER A 152 0.57 10.21 4.78
N PRO A 153 1.34 11.26 4.51
CA PRO A 153 2.76 11.11 4.20
C PRO A 153 3.61 10.51 5.33
N TRP A 154 3.09 10.42 6.57
CA TRP A 154 3.87 9.99 7.75
C TRP A 154 3.32 8.74 8.41
N VAL A 155 2.01 8.51 8.39
CA VAL A 155 1.35 7.39 9.08
C VAL A 155 0.30 6.75 8.20
N PHE A 156 0.04 5.46 8.36
CA PHE A 156 -1.09 4.78 7.70
C PHE A 156 -2.08 4.20 8.72
N LYS A 157 -3.35 4.18 8.34
CA LYS A 157 -4.48 3.87 9.24
C LYS A 157 -4.77 2.36 9.21
N LEU A 158 -4.45 1.67 10.30
CA LEU A 158 -4.68 0.24 10.48
C LEU A 158 -6.14 -0.08 10.81
N GLY A 159 -6.81 0.77 11.58
CA GLY A 159 -8.16 0.50 12.07
C GLY A 159 -8.95 1.76 12.43
N LYS A 160 -10.09 1.56 13.09
CA LYS A 160 -10.94 2.65 13.62
C LYS A 160 -10.20 3.44 14.72
N MET A 161 -10.59 4.70 14.95
CA MET A 161 -10.02 5.58 15.99
C MET A 161 -8.49 5.78 15.80
N ASP A 162 -7.73 5.90 16.90
CA ASP A 162 -6.28 6.14 16.99
C ASP A 162 -5.39 4.98 16.48
N ALA A 163 -5.92 4.11 15.62
CA ALA A 163 -5.23 2.93 15.10
C ALA A 163 -4.32 3.29 13.91
N ASN A 164 -3.26 4.04 14.19
CA ASN A 164 -2.26 4.40 13.19
C ASN A 164 -0.98 3.59 13.38
N LEU A 165 -0.33 3.25 12.27
CA LEU A 165 1.07 2.82 12.30
C LEU A 165 1.96 4.03 12.04
N ASP A 166 2.81 4.34 13.02
CA ASP A 166 3.84 5.37 12.92
C ASP A 166 5.21 4.73 12.63
N PRO A 167 5.77 4.90 11.41
CA PRO A 167 7.09 4.41 11.02
C PRO A 167 8.24 4.96 11.87
N THR A 168 8.03 6.03 12.63
CA THR A 168 9.05 6.60 13.53
C THR A 168 9.23 5.77 14.81
N ALA A 169 8.31 4.85 15.13
CA ALA A 169 8.42 3.88 16.22
C ALA A 169 9.42 2.75 15.91
N LYS A 170 10.64 3.11 15.49
CA LYS A 170 11.67 2.20 14.94
C LYS A 170 11.94 0.98 15.82
N GLY A 171 11.98 1.17 17.15
CA GLY A 171 12.21 0.08 18.10
C GLY A 171 11.17 -1.03 17.98
N LEU A 172 9.88 -0.67 17.99
CA LEU A 172 8.77 -1.61 17.86
C LEU A 172 8.76 -2.28 16.47
N LEU A 173 8.92 -1.49 15.40
CA LEU A 173 8.83 -2.00 14.03
C LEU A 173 9.98 -2.93 13.66
N SER A 174 11.16 -2.75 14.28
CA SER A 174 12.32 -3.64 14.08
C SER A 174 12.14 -5.04 14.66
N GLU A 175 11.18 -5.25 15.56
CA GLU A 175 10.98 -6.53 16.24
C GLU A 175 10.58 -7.69 15.30
N ILE A 176 10.00 -7.39 14.14
CA ILE A 176 9.60 -8.41 13.15
C ILE A 176 10.70 -8.79 12.17
N LYS A 177 11.84 -8.09 12.18
CA LYS A 177 12.92 -8.33 11.22
C LYS A 177 13.37 -9.82 11.20
N PRO A 178 13.50 -10.53 12.33
CA PRO A 178 13.85 -11.95 12.33
C PRO A 178 12.78 -12.86 11.70
N ASN A 179 11.55 -12.38 11.56
CA ASN A 179 10.42 -13.11 10.99
C ASN A 179 10.31 -12.92 9.47
N LEU A 180 10.97 -11.89 8.90
CA LEU A 180 10.97 -11.62 7.47
C LEU A 180 11.94 -12.56 6.75
N MET A 181 11.46 -13.18 5.67
CA MET A 181 12.28 -14.08 4.85
C MET A 181 13.31 -13.30 4.03
N LYS A 182 14.40 -13.98 3.64
CA LYS A 182 15.27 -13.48 2.57
C LYS A 182 14.43 -13.32 1.30
N GLY A 183 14.45 -12.14 0.70
CA GLY A 183 13.65 -11.83 -0.49
C GLY A 183 12.22 -11.37 -0.19
N ALA A 184 11.88 -11.12 1.08
CA ALA A 184 10.61 -10.53 1.43
C ALA A 184 10.49 -9.09 0.90
N TYR A 185 9.26 -8.62 0.71
CA TYR A 185 8.96 -7.27 0.26
C TYR A 185 7.67 -6.74 0.91
N ALA A 186 7.42 -5.45 0.78
CA ALA A 186 6.15 -4.86 1.16
C ALA A 186 5.59 -3.87 0.12
N THR A 187 4.26 -3.80 0.04
CA THR A 187 3.55 -2.81 -0.79
C THR A 187 2.61 -2.00 0.09
N ILE A 188 2.79 -0.68 0.15
CA ILE A 188 1.90 0.20 0.91
C ILE A 188 0.98 0.96 -0.06
N SER A 189 -0.17 0.33 -0.38
CA SER A 189 -1.16 0.82 -1.33
C SER A 189 -2.05 1.89 -0.69
N SER A 190 -1.49 3.09 -0.58
CA SER A 190 -2.16 4.23 0.06
C SER A 190 -1.63 5.56 -0.49
N CYS A 191 -2.39 6.64 -0.34
CA CYS A 191 -1.95 7.97 -0.74
C CYS A 191 -0.65 8.38 -0.02
N ASN A 192 0.30 8.96 -0.75
CA ASN A 192 1.51 9.59 -0.20
C ASN A 192 2.45 8.68 0.63
N SER A 193 2.27 7.37 0.64
CA SER A 193 3.12 6.43 1.41
C SER A 193 4.58 6.42 0.97
N GLY A 194 4.88 6.84 -0.26
CA GLY A 194 6.23 6.90 -0.80
C GLY A 194 7.08 8.05 -0.26
N PHE A 195 6.52 9.03 0.45
CA PHE A 195 7.31 10.17 0.96
C PHE A 195 8.14 9.80 2.18
N ASN A 196 7.53 9.34 3.28
CA ASN A 196 8.27 8.95 4.48
C ASN A 196 8.04 7.48 4.87
N ILE A 197 6.83 6.95 4.69
CA ILE A 197 6.45 5.62 5.18
C ILE A 197 7.31 4.52 4.54
N ALA A 198 7.22 4.36 3.22
CA ALA A 198 7.93 3.31 2.51
C ALA A 198 9.47 3.37 2.68
N PRO A 199 10.16 4.52 2.51
CA PRO A 199 11.60 4.57 2.71
C PRO A 199 12.03 4.31 4.17
N LEU A 200 11.22 4.69 5.17
CA LEU A 200 11.51 4.37 6.58
C LEU A 200 11.31 2.89 6.87
N LEU A 201 10.20 2.30 6.43
CA LEU A 201 9.94 0.88 6.62
C LEU A 201 11.00 0.02 5.92
N SER A 202 11.42 0.40 4.71
CA SER A 202 12.51 -0.29 4.01
C SER A 202 13.82 -0.29 4.81
N ALA A 203 14.14 0.84 5.47
CA ALA A 203 15.33 0.91 6.32
C ALA A 203 15.21 0.11 7.62
N ILE A 204 14.02 0.05 8.21
CA ILE A 204 13.79 -0.64 9.50
C ILE A 204 13.72 -2.16 9.30
N TRP A 205 12.99 -2.60 8.28
CA TRP A 205 12.75 -4.00 7.99
C TRP A 205 13.84 -4.63 7.13
N GLU A 206 14.68 -3.81 6.48
CA GLU A 206 15.71 -4.24 5.52
C GLU A 206 15.14 -5.11 4.39
N ILE A 207 13.98 -4.68 3.88
CA ILE A 207 13.32 -5.26 2.72
C ILE A 207 12.90 -4.15 1.75
N PRO A 208 12.65 -4.46 0.47
CA PRO A 208 12.10 -3.48 -0.45
C PRO A 208 10.67 -3.13 -0.07
N VAL A 209 10.36 -1.83 -0.05
CA VAL A 209 9.01 -1.34 0.27
C VAL A 209 8.54 -0.38 -0.80
N ALA A 210 7.38 -0.65 -1.39
CA ALA A 210 6.74 0.22 -2.37
C ALA A 210 5.74 1.18 -1.73
N GLY A 211 5.68 2.42 -2.24
CA GLY A 211 4.68 3.41 -1.83
C GLY A 211 4.35 4.42 -2.93
N ALA A 212 3.21 5.11 -2.78
CA ALA A 212 2.75 6.11 -3.76
C ALA A 212 3.28 7.51 -3.41
N LEU A 213 3.71 8.25 -4.43
CA LEU A 213 4.10 9.67 -4.32
C LEU A 213 3.02 10.60 -4.91
N SER A 214 1.78 10.14 -4.84
CA SER A 214 0.55 10.80 -5.31
C SER A 214 -0.64 10.20 -4.54
N SER A 215 -1.87 10.49 -4.99
CA SER A 215 -3.04 9.74 -4.51
C SER A 215 -2.95 8.26 -4.93
N SER A 216 -3.56 7.35 -4.17
CA SER A 216 -3.77 5.97 -4.60
C SER A 216 -5.26 5.78 -4.84
N LEU A 217 -5.63 5.36 -6.05
CA LEU A 217 -7.01 5.28 -6.52
C LEU A 217 -7.37 3.82 -6.79
N PHE A 218 -8.65 3.52 -6.68
CA PHE A 218 -9.18 2.23 -7.08
C PHE A 218 -9.27 2.13 -8.59
N GLU A 219 -8.96 0.95 -9.09
CA GLU A 219 -9.18 0.58 -10.48
C GLU A 219 -10.08 -0.65 -10.55
N ARG A 220 -10.97 -0.66 -11.54
CA ARG A 220 -11.84 -1.79 -11.82
C ARG A 220 -11.48 -2.43 -13.15
N TYR A 221 -11.45 -3.76 -13.18
CA TYR A 221 -11.24 -4.55 -14.39
C TYR A 221 -12.42 -4.44 -15.37
N GLN A 222 -12.13 -4.38 -16.66
CA GLN A 222 -13.10 -4.28 -17.76
C GLN A 222 -12.92 -5.41 -18.79
N SER A 223 -13.94 -5.64 -19.62
CA SER A 223 -14.01 -6.77 -20.55
C SER A 223 -12.97 -6.76 -21.68
N ASP A 224 -12.27 -5.64 -21.86
CA ASP A 224 -11.15 -5.47 -22.77
C ASP A 224 -9.80 -5.94 -22.18
N GLY A 225 -9.80 -6.43 -20.95
CA GLY A 225 -8.60 -6.93 -20.27
C GLY A 225 -7.84 -5.86 -19.48
N MET A 226 -8.32 -4.62 -19.45
CA MET A 226 -7.63 -3.51 -18.81
C MET A 226 -8.32 -3.08 -17.51
N TRP A 227 -7.60 -2.30 -16.71
CA TRP A 227 -8.05 -1.79 -15.42
C TRP A 227 -8.20 -0.28 -15.50
N TYR A 228 -9.32 0.27 -15.02
CA TYR A 228 -9.64 1.70 -15.15
C TYR A 228 -10.04 2.32 -13.83
N LYS A 229 -9.59 3.56 -13.59
CA LYS A 229 -10.06 4.40 -12.49
C LYS A 229 -11.50 4.84 -12.76
N GLU A 230 -12.26 5.19 -11.72
CA GLU A 230 -13.69 5.51 -11.84
C GLU A 230 -14.02 6.49 -12.98
N GLY A 231 -13.26 7.59 -13.09
CA GLY A 231 -13.46 8.60 -14.13
C GLY A 231 -13.11 8.17 -15.56
N ASP A 232 -12.49 7.00 -15.74
CA ASP A 232 -12.11 6.44 -17.04
C ASP A 232 -12.90 5.17 -17.38
N LEU A 233 -13.79 4.72 -16.48
CA LEU A 233 -14.59 3.52 -16.73
C LEU A 233 -15.49 3.72 -17.94
N ARG A 234 -15.47 2.75 -18.84
CA ARG A 234 -16.37 2.70 -20.00
C ARG A 234 -17.57 1.82 -19.67
N PRO A 235 -18.80 2.35 -19.57
CA PRO A 235 -19.96 1.56 -19.14
C PRO A 235 -20.23 0.34 -20.02
N SER A 236 -19.91 0.42 -21.32
CA SER A 236 -20.05 -0.67 -22.29
C SER A 236 -19.11 -1.85 -22.06
N LEU A 237 -18.03 -1.67 -21.30
CA LEU A 237 -17.03 -2.70 -21.02
C LEU A 237 -17.10 -3.23 -19.58
N ARG A 238 -18.18 -2.90 -18.85
CA ARG A 238 -18.41 -3.46 -17.52
C ARG A 238 -18.52 -4.98 -17.63
N THR A 239 -17.69 -5.69 -16.87
CA THR A 239 -17.70 -7.15 -16.80
C THR A 239 -18.05 -7.65 -15.39
N SER A 240 -18.59 -8.86 -15.33
CA SER A 240 -18.78 -9.65 -14.10
C SER A 240 -17.66 -10.67 -13.88
N THR A 241 -16.71 -10.79 -14.81
CA THR A 241 -15.63 -11.78 -14.73
C THR A 241 -14.29 -11.13 -15.06
N ASN A 242 -13.29 -11.43 -14.24
CA ASN A 242 -11.90 -11.12 -14.49
C ASN A 242 -11.25 -12.27 -15.28
N MET A 243 -10.98 -12.05 -16.57
CA MET A 243 -10.49 -13.09 -17.47
C MET A 243 -8.96 -13.13 -17.58
N GLY A 244 -8.27 -12.05 -17.21
CA GLY A 244 -6.85 -11.86 -17.52
C GLY A 244 -5.93 -11.82 -16.31
N SER A 245 -6.43 -11.43 -15.14
CA SER A 245 -5.56 -11.13 -13.99
C SER A 245 -5.18 -12.36 -13.17
N PHE A 246 -5.83 -13.50 -13.41
CA PHE A 246 -5.70 -14.75 -12.64
C PHE A 246 -5.46 -15.93 -13.57
N LEU A 247 -4.92 -17.04 -13.05
CA LEU A 247 -4.64 -18.25 -13.85
C LEU A 247 -5.92 -18.91 -14.42
N SER A 248 -7.07 -18.61 -13.84
CA SER A 248 -8.39 -18.98 -14.35
C SER A 248 -9.34 -17.79 -14.26
N PRO A 249 -10.40 -17.72 -15.10
CA PRO A 249 -11.43 -16.71 -14.97
C PRO A 249 -12.04 -16.65 -13.57
N GLU A 250 -12.12 -15.46 -12.98
CA GLU A 250 -12.62 -15.25 -11.61
C GLU A 250 -13.83 -14.32 -11.58
N ASP A 251 -14.81 -14.61 -10.71
CA ASP A 251 -16.03 -13.81 -10.59
C ASP A 251 -15.76 -12.50 -9.84
N CYS A 252 -16.19 -11.36 -10.41
CA CYS A 252 -16.11 -10.06 -9.77
C CYS A 252 -16.88 -9.99 -8.45
N ALA A 253 -17.92 -10.81 -8.26
CA ALA A 253 -18.68 -10.90 -7.01
C ALA A 253 -17.83 -11.39 -5.83
N LEU A 254 -16.69 -12.05 -6.09
CA LEU A 254 -15.72 -12.47 -5.07
C LEU A 254 -14.78 -11.33 -4.63
N GLY A 255 -14.97 -10.11 -5.15
CA GLY A 255 -14.09 -8.97 -4.87
C GLY A 255 -12.84 -8.92 -5.75
N LEU A 256 -12.73 -9.77 -6.76
CA LEU A 256 -11.49 -9.99 -7.53
C LEU A 256 -11.34 -9.05 -8.76
N CYS A 257 -12.22 -8.05 -8.88
CA CYS A 257 -12.21 -7.07 -9.97
C CYS A 257 -11.84 -5.65 -9.52
N TRP A 258 -11.28 -5.52 -8.33
CA TRP A 258 -10.74 -4.26 -7.82
C TRP A 258 -9.26 -4.40 -7.48
N ARG A 259 -8.52 -3.32 -7.71
CA ARG A 259 -7.16 -3.14 -7.24
C ARG A 259 -6.91 -1.68 -6.92
N MET A 260 -5.74 -1.39 -6.37
CA MET A 260 -5.27 -0.03 -6.17
C MET A 260 -4.05 0.28 -7.04
N LYS A 261 -4.00 1.50 -7.57
CA LYS A 261 -2.83 2.05 -8.24
C LYS A 261 -2.69 3.55 -7.98
N PRO A 262 -1.47 4.11 -8.06
CA PRO A 262 -1.29 5.54 -7.94
C PRO A 262 -2.02 6.33 -9.03
N SER A 263 -2.37 7.56 -8.68
CA SER A 263 -3.02 8.50 -9.57
C SER A 263 -2.05 8.92 -10.68
N ARG A 264 -2.60 9.13 -11.88
CA ARG A 264 -1.84 9.76 -12.98
C ARG A 264 -1.58 11.25 -12.77
N ASN A 265 -2.17 11.84 -11.73
CA ASN A 265 -2.04 13.25 -11.38
C ASN A 265 -1.35 13.40 -10.02
N HIS A 266 -0.88 14.62 -9.74
CA HIS A 266 -0.39 14.95 -8.41
C HIS A 266 -1.48 14.75 -7.34
N TYR A 267 -1.05 14.54 -6.10
CA TYR A 267 -1.95 14.42 -4.97
C TYR A 267 -2.80 15.69 -4.81
N SER A 268 -4.12 15.53 -4.69
CA SER A 268 -5.06 16.60 -4.37
C SER A 268 -6.23 16.00 -3.59
N ALA A 269 -6.18 16.09 -2.26
CA ALA A 269 -7.22 15.60 -1.36
C ALA A 269 -7.01 16.22 0.05
N TYR A 270 -7.39 15.50 1.11
CA TYR A 270 -7.42 15.97 2.50
C TYR A 270 -6.19 16.78 2.95
N TRP A 271 -4.97 16.34 2.64
CA TRP A 271 -3.75 16.99 3.13
C TRP A 271 -3.42 18.30 2.42
N GLY A 272 -3.92 18.51 1.20
CA GLY A 272 -3.56 19.65 0.36
C GLY A 272 -3.45 19.24 -1.12
N THR A 273 -2.78 20.09 -1.90
CA THR A 273 -2.54 19.83 -3.33
C THR A 273 -1.05 19.96 -3.62
N PHE A 274 -0.43 18.86 -4.06
CA PHE A 274 1.00 18.75 -4.28
C PHE A 274 1.37 19.11 -5.73
N ARG A 275 1.02 20.33 -6.15
CA ARG A 275 1.21 20.77 -7.56
C ARG A 275 2.68 20.76 -7.98
N GLU A 276 3.59 20.79 -7.02
CA GLU A 276 5.03 20.86 -7.24
C GLU A 276 5.64 19.53 -7.70
N GLY A 277 4.91 18.41 -7.61
CA GLY A 277 5.30 17.16 -8.26
C GLY A 277 4.70 15.88 -7.69
N GLY A 278 5.03 14.76 -8.31
CA GLY A 278 4.68 13.41 -7.85
C GLY A 278 5.21 12.33 -8.78
N LEU A 279 4.77 11.09 -8.57
CA LEU A 279 4.93 9.96 -9.51
C LEU A 279 3.59 9.24 -9.67
N SER A 280 3.36 8.68 -10.87
CA SER A 280 2.13 7.99 -11.27
C SER A 280 2.17 6.46 -11.14
N PHE A 281 3.15 5.95 -10.39
CA PHE A 281 3.37 4.54 -10.11
C PHE A 281 3.89 4.35 -8.69
N TYR A 282 3.82 3.12 -8.17
CA TYR A 282 4.37 2.81 -6.86
C TYR A 282 5.90 2.73 -6.96
N LYS A 283 6.61 3.55 -6.19
CA LYS A 283 8.07 3.57 -6.16
C LYS A 283 8.56 2.61 -5.08
N PHE A 284 9.45 1.68 -5.44
CA PHE A 284 10.18 0.87 -4.48
C PHE A 284 11.33 1.64 -3.84
N PHE A 285 11.54 1.41 -2.55
CA PHE A 285 12.70 1.85 -1.81
C PHE A 285 13.46 0.63 -1.28
N CYS A 286 14.79 0.66 -1.40
CA CYS A 286 15.75 -0.33 -0.93
C CYS A 286 16.72 0.36 0.06
N ASN A 287 16.19 0.86 1.18
CA ASN A 287 16.96 1.69 2.11
C ASN A 287 17.77 0.89 3.14
N PHE A 288 18.48 -0.13 2.67
CA PHE A 288 19.34 -1.01 3.46
C PHE A 288 20.58 -1.39 2.63
N ASP A 289 21.55 -2.06 3.23
CA ASP A 289 22.71 -2.56 2.48
C ASP A 289 22.29 -3.74 1.62
N ASP A 290 21.96 -3.45 0.35
CA ASP A 290 21.56 -4.47 -0.60
C ASP A 290 22.75 -5.34 -0.99
N LYS A 291 22.70 -6.61 -0.60
CA LYS A 291 23.70 -7.61 -0.93
C LYS A 291 23.12 -8.53 -1.99
N ASP A 292 23.90 -8.81 -3.03
CA ASP A 292 23.58 -9.76 -4.10
C ASP A 292 22.32 -9.39 -4.93
N ASP A 293 22.09 -8.10 -5.21
CA ASP A 293 20.93 -7.58 -5.97
C ASP A 293 19.59 -8.11 -5.42
N SER A 294 19.50 -8.22 -4.08
CA SER A 294 18.33 -8.75 -3.40
C SER A 294 17.12 -7.81 -3.54
N CYS A 295 17.35 -6.51 -3.75
CA CYS A 295 16.26 -5.58 -3.97
C CYS A 295 15.55 -5.82 -5.31
N GLU A 296 16.28 -5.78 -6.44
CA GLU A 296 15.66 -5.96 -7.76
C GLU A 296 14.96 -7.32 -7.87
N LYS A 297 15.58 -8.39 -7.34
CA LYS A 297 14.95 -9.71 -7.31
C LYS A 297 13.62 -9.69 -6.55
N SER A 298 13.57 -9.09 -5.36
CA SER A 298 12.32 -9.03 -4.57
C SER A 298 11.28 -8.09 -5.19
N MET A 299 11.72 -7.01 -5.84
CA MET A 299 10.84 -6.16 -6.66
C MET A 299 10.17 -6.99 -7.76
N ALA A 300 10.94 -7.79 -8.51
CA ALA A 300 10.40 -8.67 -9.54
C ALA A 300 9.46 -9.74 -8.96
N THR A 301 9.83 -10.38 -7.85
CA THR A 301 8.96 -11.33 -7.13
C THR A 301 7.63 -10.70 -6.75
N SER A 302 7.62 -9.43 -6.33
CA SER A 302 6.38 -8.73 -5.96
C SER A 302 5.38 -8.62 -7.12
N LEU A 303 5.87 -8.45 -8.36
CA LEU A 303 5.05 -8.32 -9.54
C LEU A 303 4.35 -9.62 -9.94
N LEU A 304 4.90 -10.79 -9.58
CA LEU A 304 4.22 -12.08 -9.80
C LEU A 304 2.82 -12.08 -9.17
N SER A 305 2.73 -11.52 -7.97
CA SER A 305 1.50 -11.43 -7.17
C SER A 305 0.62 -10.23 -7.51
N PHE A 306 1.07 -9.30 -8.35
CA PHE A 306 0.27 -8.12 -8.70
C PHE A 306 -0.92 -8.52 -9.57
N SER A 307 -2.13 -8.06 -9.21
CA SER A 307 -3.35 -8.29 -9.99
C SER A 307 -3.32 -7.41 -11.25
N SER A 308 -2.66 -7.92 -12.30
CA SER A 308 -2.28 -7.17 -13.50
C SER A 308 -3.19 -7.44 -14.71
N VAL A 309 -2.86 -6.91 -15.89
CA VAL A 309 -3.55 -7.17 -17.17
C VAL A 309 -3.35 -8.59 -17.69
N VAL A 310 -2.34 -9.30 -17.18
CA VAL A 310 -2.04 -10.70 -17.45
C VAL A 310 -1.58 -11.38 -16.16
N ALA A 311 -2.01 -12.62 -15.94
CA ALA A 311 -1.57 -13.46 -14.84
C ALA A 311 -0.17 -14.00 -15.12
N LEU A 312 0.74 -13.87 -14.15
CA LEU A 312 2.06 -14.48 -14.22
C LEU A 312 2.05 -15.87 -13.56
N GLU A 313 2.82 -16.80 -14.11
CA GLU A 313 3.18 -18.03 -13.43
C GLU A 313 4.40 -17.77 -12.51
N GLU A 314 4.79 -18.74 -11.68
CA GLU A 314 5.99 -18.62 -10.82
C GLU A 314 7.27 -18.39 -11.64
N ARG A 315 7.32 -18.94 -12.86
CA ARG A 315 8.39 -18.74 -13.84
C ARG A 315 7.83 -18.10 -15.10
N PRO A 316 7.53 -16.78 -15.07
CA PRO A 316 6.91 -16.13 -16.22
C PRO A 316 7.89 -16.06 -17.39
N ASN A 317 7.34 -16.01 -18.60
CA ASN A 317 8.14 -15.61 -19.75
C ASN A 317 8.39 -14.09 -19.71
N ARG A 318 9.44 -13.65 -20.40
CA ARG A 318 9.87 -12.24 -20.40
C ARG A 318 8.81 -11.29 -20.94
N GLU A 319 8.05 -11.69 -21.97
CA GLU A 319 7.05 -10.83 -22.60
C GLU A 319 5.90 -10.52 -21.64
N ASP A 320 5.34 -11.54 -21.00
CA ASP A 320 4.27 -11.34 -20.02
C ASP A 320 4.76 -10.60 -18.78
N PHE A 321 5.98 -10.88 -18.31
CA PHE A 321 6.57 -10.11 -17.21
C PHE A 321 6.70 -8.62 -17.59
N GLU A 322 7.22 -8.31 -18.79
CA GLU A 322 7.36 -6.93 -19.27
C GLU A 322 5.98 -6.24 -19.39
N ARG A 323 4.94 -6.96 -19.82
CA ARG A 323 3.56 -6.45 -19.84
C ARG A 323 3.06 -6.06 -18.45
N VAL A 324 3.36 -6.87 -17.43
CA VAL A 324 3.03 -6.56 -16.03
C VAL A 324 3.86 -5.39 -15.50
N VAL A 325 5.14 -5.28 -15.86
CA VAL A 325 5.97 -4.11 -15.51
C VAL A 325 5.36 -2.83 -16.09
N PHE A 326 4.93 -2.86 -17.35
CA PHE A 326 4.24 -1.71 -17.94
C PHE A 326 2.91 -1.43 -17.26
N ASP A 327 2.13 -2.44 -16.90
CA ASP A 327 0.90 -2.22 -16.13
C ASP A 327 1.16 -1.74 -14.71
N TRP A 328 2.33 -2.01 -14.10
CA TRP A 328 2.73 -1.40 -12.83
C TRP A 328 3.05 0.09 -12.99
N LEU A 329 3.86 0.44 -14.00
CA LEU A 329 4.38 1.79 -14.21
C LEU A 329 3.38 2.72 -14.92
N CYS A 330 2.63 2.19 -15.88
CA CYS A 330 1.73 2.96 -16.73
C CYS A 330 0.28 2.90 -16.22
N SER A 331 -0.41 4.04 -16.24
CA SER A 331 -1.86 4.08 -15.96
C SER A 331 -2.64 4.00 -17.27
N THR A 332 -3.86 3.48 -17.19
CA THR A 332 -4.88 3.68 -18.24
C THR A 332 -5.50 5.07 -18.12
N GLY A 333 -6.23 5.47 -19.15
CA GLY A 333 -7.08 6.65 -19.15
C GLY A 333 -8.27 6.46 -20.08
N ALA A 334 -9.15 7.46 -20.12
CA ALA A 334 -10.33 7.45 -20.99
C ALA A 334 -9.98 7.24 -22.49
N GLU A 335 -8.80 7.69 -22.91
CA GLU A 335 -8.25 7.43 -24.24
C GLU A 335 -7.33 6.21 -24.21
N ASP A 336 -7.57 5.25 -25.10
CA ASP A 336 -6.79 4.01 -25.22
C ASP A 336 -5.29 4.29 -25.45
N SER A 337 -4.97 5.38 -26.15
CA SER A 337 -3.59 5.76 -26.44
C SER A 337 -2.78 6.18 -25.21
N TYR A 338 -3.41 6.54 -24.09
CA TYR A 338 -2.70 7.04 -22.91
C TYR A 338 -1.74 5.99 -22.33
N PHE A 339 -2.18 4.74 -22.25
CA PHE A 339 -1.33 3.63 -21.81
C PHE A 339 -0.19 3.37 -22.79
N THR A 340 -0.51 3.27 -24.09
CA THR A 340 0.48 2.99 -25.15
C THR A 340 1.56 4.07 -25.23
N GLN A 341 1.19 5.35 -25.11
CA GLN A 341 2.16 6.46 -25.07
C GLN A 341 3.15 6.35 -23.90
N CYS A 342 2.68 5.84 -22.75
CA CYS A 342 3.55 5.56 -21.61
C CYS A 342 4.55 4.44 -21.90
N VAL A 343 4.06 3.32 -22.45
CA VAL A 343 4.91 2.19 -22.84
C VAL A 343 5.96 2.61 -23.87
N GLU A 344 5.53 3.26 -24.95
CA GLU A 344 6.41 3.75 -26.01
C GLU A 344 7.42 4.77 -25.50
N GLY A 345 7.00 5.65 -24.58
CA GLY A 345 7.87 6.62 -23.94
C GLY A 345 9.02 5.98 -23.16
N ILE A 346 8.73 4.97 -22.34
CA ILE A 346 9.73 4.20 -21.61
C ILE A 346 10.65 3.46 -22.59
N LYS A 347 10.10 2.71 -23.55
CA LYS A 347 10.89 1.95 -24.55
C LYS A 347 11.81 2.85 -25.37
N SER A 348 11.31 4.02 -25.77
CA SER A 348 12.09 5.00 -26.52
C SER A 348 13.23 5.59 -25.68
N ALA A 349 12.99 5.89 -24.41
CA ALA A 349 14.02 6.40 -23.51
C ALA A 349 15.13 5.36 -23.22
N VAL A 350 14.77 4.07 -23.14
CA VAL A 350 15.73 2.96 -23.07
C VAL A 350 16.54 2.85 -24.37
N THR A 351 15.87 2.88 -25.52
CA THR A 351 16.52 2.75 -26.84
C THR A 351 17.49 3.90 -27.13
N ARG A 352 17.18 5.12 -26.67
CA ARG A 352 18.06 6.29 -26.81
C ARG A 352 19.17 6.35 -25.76
N GLU A 353 19.14 5.47 -24.75
CA GLU A 353 20.07 5.47 -23.60
C GLU A 353 20.13 6.79 -22.80
N ASP A 354 19.14 7.68 -22.96
CA ASP A 354 19.02 8.90 -22.16
C ASP A 354 18.22 8.68 -20.88
N PHE A 355 17.37 7.66 -20.87
CA PHE A 355 16.42 7.29 -19.81
C PHE A 355 15.44 8.41 -19.42
N ILE A 356 15.30 9.45 -20.24
CA ILE A 356 14.46 10.60 -19.95
C ILE A 356 13.04 10.32 -20.42
N TYR A 357 12.11 10.18 -19.47
CA TYR A 357 10.68 10.10 -19.75
C TYR A 357 9.84 10.65 -18.59
N LYS A 358 8.78 11.39 -18.95
CA LYS A 358 7.84 12.00 -18.00
C LYS A 358 6.42 11.55 -18.29
N GLN A 359 5.82 10.84 -17.34
CA GLN A 359 4.45 10.37 -17.47
C GLN A 359 3.42 11.30 -16.78
N ILE A 360 3.77 11.84 -15.61
CA ILE A 360 2.87 12.69 -14.82
C ILE A 360 2.81 14.11 -15.39
N PRO A 361 1.63 14.77 -15.43
CA PRO A 361 1.55 16.19 -15.72
C PRO A 361 2.31 17.02 -14.68
N GLY A 362 3.07 18.02 -15.13
CA GLY A 362 3.89 18.86 -14.25
C GLY A 362 5.29 18.30 -14.00
N ASN A 363 5.76 18.36 -12.75
CA ASN A 363 7.10 17.92 -12.34
C ASN A 363 7.07 16.44 -11.90
N ALA A 364 7.96 15.62 -12.46
CA ALA A 364 8.15 14.25 -12.00
C ALA A 364 9.30 14.20 -11.00
N LEU A 365 9.05 13.67 -9.80
CA LEU A 365 10.05 13.70 -8.73
C LEU A 365 11.31 12.91 -9.12
N GLU A 366 12.47 13.49 -8.81
CA GLU A 366 13.74 12.78 -8.85
C GLU A 366 13.83 11.87 -7.63
N CYS A 367 13.87 10.56 -7.87
CA CYS A 367 14.01 9.56 -6.82
C CYS A 367 15.07 8.53 -7.20
N ASP A 368 15.70 7.97 -6.19
CA ASP A 368 16.50 6.75 -6.26
C ASP A 368 15.85 5.67 -5.38
N PHE A 369 16.60 4.62 -5.02
CA PHE A 369 16.10 3.57 -4.13
C PHE A 369 16.18 3.94 -2.64
N ARG A 370 16.78 5.07 -2.26
CA ARG A 370 16.89 5.54 -0.88
C ARG A 370 15.81 6.55 -0.52
N GLY A 371 15.39 7.36 -1.49
CA GLY A 371 14.38 8.38 -1.29
C GLY A 371 14.08 9.21 -2.53
N CYS A 372 13.41 10.33 -2.31
CA CYS A 372 13.07 11.31 -3.34
C CYS A 372 13.55 12.70 -2.91
N ASN A 373 13.91 13.54 -3.88
CA ASN A 373 14.20 14.95 -3.66
C ASN A 373 12.89 15.75 -3.49
N ALA A 374 12.15 15.47 -2.42
CA ALA A 374 10.93 16.16 -2.05
C ALA A 374 10.70 16.08 -0.54
N THR A 375 10.11 17.12 0.03
CA THR A 375 9.70 17.14 1.44
C THR A 375 8.28 17.69 1.54
N VAL A 376 7.42 16.98 2.27
CA VAL A 376 6.08 17.49 2.57
C VAL A 376 6.17 18.55 3.66
N VAL A 377 5.66 19.74 3.39
CA VAL A 377 5.65 20.87 4.32
C VAL A 377 4.20 21.30 4.53
N CYS A 378 3.80 21.45 5.79
CA CYS A 378 2.44 21.85 6.16
C CYS A 378 2.46 22.98 7.17
N LYS A 379 1.36 23.73 7.24
CA LYS A 379 1.11 24.63 8.37
C LYS A 379 0.78 23.79 9.60
N LYS A 380 1.19 24.26 10.77
CA LYS A 380 0.71 23.70 12.04
C LYS A 380 -0.71 24.18 12.29
N LYS A 381 -1.52 23.34 12.96
CA LYS A 381 -2.85 23.77 13.44
C LYS A 381 -2.70 24.93 14.44
N PHE A 382 -3.71 25.80 14.51
CA PHE A 382 -3.78 26.88 15.51
C PHE A 382 -4.11 26.36 16.92
N TRP A 383 -4.86 25.26 17.01
CA TRP A 383 -5.22 24.55 18.24
C TRP A 383 -5.00 23.05 18.00
N GLY A 384 -4.37 22.34 18.95
CA GLY A 384 -3.99 20.94 18.81
C GLY A 384 -2.60 20.73 18.21
N ASP A 385 -2.17 19.47 18.14
CA ASP A 385 -0.88 19.06 17.61
C ASP A 385 -0.97 18.57 16.15
N GLY A 386 0.14 18.70 15.41
CA GLY A 386 0.23 18.17 14.04
C GLY A 386 -0.15 19.14 12.91
N PRO A 387 -0.10 18.67 11.64
CA PRO A 387 -0.32 19.50 10.47
C PRO A 387 -1.80 19.80 10.25
N GLN A 388 -2.08 21.00 9.75
CA GLN A 388 -3.40 21.40 9.33
C GLN A 388 -3.75 20.75 7.98
N GLY A 389 -4.88 20.02 7.92
CA GLY A 389 -5.44 19.52 6.67
C GLY A 389 -5.62 20.64 5.63
N GLY A 390 -5.45 20.30 4.36
CA GLY A 390 -5.51 21.25 3.23
C GLY A 390 -4.33 22.22 3.14
N SER A 391 -3.38 22.23 4.08
CA SER A 391 -2.28 23.19 4.12
C SER A 391 -0.95 22.66 3.59
N CYS A 392 -0.87 21.36 3.31
CA CYS A 392 0.37 20.71 2.91
C CYS A 392 0.67 20.96 1.42
N HIS A 393 1.95 21.13 1.13
CA HIS A 393 2.51 21.24 -0.21
C HIS A 393 3.88 20.54 -0.26
N LEU A 394 4.42 20.34 -1.46
CA LEU A 394 5.76 19.77 -1.61
C LEU A 394 6.81 20.87 -1.76
N LYS A 395 7.85 20.80 -0.95
CA LYS A 395 9.10 21.48 -1.20
C LYS A 395 10.00 20.55 -2.02
N THR A 396 10.22 20.90 -3.28
CA THR A 396 11.05 20.13 -4.22
C THR A 396 11.66 21.09 -5.25
N SER A 397 12.67 20.62 -5.98
CA SER A 397 13.21 21.31 -7.15
C SER A 397 12.58 20.76 -8.43
N GLU A 398 12.52 21.60 -9.47
CA GLU A 398 12.16 21.13 -10.80
C GLU A 398 13.14 20.04 -11.27
N ASN A 399 12.59 18.98 -11.86
CA ASN A 399 13.37 17.91 -12.47
C ASN A 399 13.33 18.06 -14.00
N PRO A 400 14.35 18.67 -14.62
CA PRO A 400 14.38 18.87 -16.06
C PRO A 400 14.68 17.57 -16.84
N ARG A 401 15.14 16.51 -16.15
CA ARG A 401 15.55 15.24 -16.76
C ARG A 401 14.96 14.05 -15.98
N PRO A 402 13.64 13.85 -16.05
CA PRO A 402 12.98 12.79 -15.28
C PRO A 402 13.40 11.41 -15.78
N THR A 403 14.16 10.70 -14.95
CA THR A 403 14.66 9.33 -15.23
C THR A 403 14.03 8.25 -14.35
N THR A 404 13.29 8.64 -13.32
CA THR A 404 12.82 7.74 -12.25
C THR A 404 12.01 6.56 -12.78
N ILE A 405 11.05 6.79 -13.68
CA ILE A 405 10.18 5.71 -14.22
C ILE A 405 10.98 4.70 -15.07
N VAL A 406 11.95 5.16 -15.84
CA VAL A 406 12.79 4.30 -16.69
C VAL A 406 13.77 3.50 -15.84
N LYS A 407 14.33 4.11 -14.79
CA LYS A 407 15.16 3.39 -13.81
C LYS A 407 14.38 2.29 -13.10
N GLU A 408 13.13 2.57 -12.73
CA GLU A 408 12.27 1.55 -12.11
C GLU A 408 11.99 0.39 -13.09
N TYR A 409 11.68 0.70 -14.36
CA TYR A 409 11.53 -0.31 -15.42
C TYR A 409 12.78 -1.20 -15.53
N LEU A 410 13.96 -0.60 -15.65
CA LEU A 410 15.22 -1.34 -15.78
C LEU A 410 15.52 -2.21 -14.56
N ALA A 411 15.16 -1.75 -13.36
CA ALA A 411 15.32 -2.53 -12.13
C ALA A 411 14.42 -3.76 -12.10
N PHE A 412 13.15 -3.64 -12.52
CA PHE A 412 12.28 -4.81 -12.67
C PHE A 412 12.82 -5.79 -13.70
N MET A 413 13.29 -5.31 -14.84
CA MET A 413 13.87 -6.18 -15.87
C MET A 413 15.14 -6.87 -15.40
N ARG A 414 15.99 -6.21 -14.59
CA ARG A 414 17.14 -6.86 -13.95
C ARG A 414 16.69 -7.92 -12.94
N GLY A 415 15.70 -7.60 -12.12
CA GLY A 415 15.13 -8.52 -11.14
C GLY A 415 14.55 -9.78 -11.78
N PHE A 416 13.91 -9.65 -12.95
CA PHE A 416 13.42 -10.77 -13.74
C PHE A 416 14.53 -11.75 -14.14
N GLU A 417 15.69 -11.25 -14.57
CA GLU A 417 16.84 -12.11 -14.92
C GLU A 417 17.44 -12.83 -13.69
N LEU A 418 17.04 -12.44 -12.48
CA LEU A 418 17.45 -13.06 -11.20
C LEU A 418 16.40 -14.03 -10.63
N LEU A 419 15.18 -14.10 -11.19
CA LEU A 419 14.15 -15.07 -10.81
C LEU A 419 14.54 -16.46 -11.29
#